data_AF-A0A822CNY0-F1
#
_entry.id   AF-A0A822CNY0-F1
#
_cell.length_a   1.000
_cell.length_b   1.000
_cell.length_c   1.000
_cell.angle_alpha   90.00
_cell.angle_beta   90.00
_cell.angle_gamma   90.00
#
_symmetry.space_group_name_H-M   'P 1'
#
loop_
_entity.id
_entity.type
_entity.pdbx_description
1 polymer ?
#
loop_
_entity_poly.entity_id
_entity_poly.type
_entity_poly.pdbx_seq_one_letter_code
_entity_poly.pdbx_strand_id
1 'polypeptide(L)'
;GVDDRAFIPQDKFRNLEAPEGKGKRPLEIIPGVDVQPFVSPDKFRKLDHVEPVERPERELQEPKRAPRVIAPLSNCDLEELMPVLLTTTIDAGVPMAS
;
A
#
# COMPACT_ATOMS: atom_id res chain seq x y z
N GLY A 1 -0.59 -7.61 36.94
CA GLY A 1 0.72 -8.28 36.81
C GLY A 1 1.04 -8.35 35.35
N VAL A 2 2.25 -7.98 34.95
CA VAL A 2 2.72 -8.15 33.56
C VAL A 2 3.12 -9.62 33.41
N ASP A 3 2.74 -10.26 32.31
CA ASP A 3 3.04 -11.66 32.05
C ASP A 3 4.45 -11.77 31.43
N ASP A 4 5.40 -12.31 32.17
CA ASP A 4 6.83 -12.38 31.79
C ASP A 4 7.16 -13.59 30.87
N ARG A 5 6.15 -14.17 30.23
CA ARG A 5 6.34 -15.32 29.34
C ARG A 5 6.91 -14.85 28.01
N ALA A 6 8.08 -15.38 27.67
CA ALA A 6 8.67 -15.19 26.35
C ALA A 6 7.72 -15.72 25.25
N PHE A 7 7.28 -14.83 24.35
CA PHE A 7 6.39 -15.15 23.22
C PHE A 7 7.07 -16.09 22.21
N ILE A 8 8.40 -16.18 22.22
CA ILE A 8 9.19 -16.98 21.29
C ILE A 8 10.10 -17.91 22.10
N PRO A 9 10.07 -19.23 21.85
CA PRO A 9 10.99 -20.18 22.47
C PRO A 9 12.45 -19.83 22.15
N GLN A 10 13.31 -19.75 23.17
CA GLN A 10 14.71 -19.38 23.00
C GLN A 10 15.48 -20.35 22.07
N ASP A 11 15.02 -21.58 21.96
CA ASP A 11 15.60 -22.60 21.06
C ASP A 11 15.55 -22.20 19.58
N LYS A 12 14.72 -21.21 19.22
CA LYS A 12 14.65 -20.65 17.85
C LYS A 12 15.88 -19.82 17.48
N PHE A 13 16.71 -19.43 18.44
CA PHE A 13 17.95 -18.66 18.22
C PHE A 13 19.18 -19.56 18.13
N ARG A 14 19.05 -20.86 18.37
CA ARG A 14 20.17 -21.82 18.39
C ARG A 14 20.93 -21.93 17.06
N ASN A 15 20.31 -21.56 15.94
CA ASN A 15 20.94 -21.53 14.62
C ASN A 15 21.73 -20.23 14.35
N LEU A 16 21.53 -19.18 15.15
CA LEU A 16 22.29 -17.93 15.09
C LEU A 16 23.55 -17.99 15.96
N GLU A 17 23.49 -18.74 17.06
CA GLU A 17 24.61 -18.94 17.99
C GLU A 17 25.49 -20.14 17.60
N ALA A 18 25.86 -20.25 16.32
CA ALA A 18 26.84 -21.25 15.94
C ALA A 18 28.20 -20.93 16.60
N PRO A 19 28.83 -21.87 17.32
CA PRO A 19 30.15 -21.65 17.90
C PRO A 19 31.16 -21.37 16.79
N GLU A 20 32.01 -20.37 17.01
CA GLU A 20 33.16 -20.00 16.20
C GLU A 20 34.06 -21.22 15.96
N GLY A 21 33.80 -22.00 14.92
CA GLY A 21 34.45 -23.31 14.83
C GLY A 21 34.36 -24.06 13.50
N LYS A 22 33.88 -23.44 12.42
CA LYS A 22 34.01 -24.02 11.08
C LYS A 22 34.97 -23.17 10.25
N GLY A 23 36.16 -23.74 10.06
CA GLY A 23 37.34 -23.09 9.47
C GLY A 23 37.02 -22.26 8.25
N LYS A 24 37.50 -21.02 8.27
CA LYS A 24 37.58 -20.17 7.07
C LYS A 24 38.45 -20.93 6.07
N ARG A 25 37.90 -21.30 4.91
CA ARG A 25 38.70 -21.85 3.82
C ARG A 25 39.75 -20.80 3.42
N PRO A 26 40.97 -21.18 3.02
CA PRO A 26 41.92 -20.22 2.50
C PRO A 26 41.31 -19.50 1.30
N LEU A 27 41.22 -18.17 1.38
CA LEU A 27 40.83 -17.34 0.25
C LEU A 27 42.08 -17.16 -0.61
N GLU A 28 42.17 -17.90 -1.72
CA GLU A 28 43.07 -17.51 -2.80
C GLU A 28 42.50 -16.26 -3.47
N ILE A 29 43.15 -15.12 -3.22
CA ILE A 29 42.82 -13.85 -3.86
C ILE A 29 43.45 -13.87 -5.25
N ILE A 30 42.68 -14.26 -6.26
CA ILE A 30 43.06 -14.10 -7.67
C ILE A 30 42.53 -12.74 -8.14
N PRO A 31 43.40 -11.77 -8.49
CA PRO A 31 42.95 -10.47 -8.96
C PRO A 31 42.58 -10.56 -10.44
N GLY A 32 41.29 -10.37 -10.74
CA GLY A 32 40.82 -10.10 -12.10
C GLY A 32 39.65 -10.98 -12.52
N VAL A 33 38.45 -10.61 -12.07
CA VAL A 33 37.13 -10.95 -12.64
C VAL A 33 36.90 -12.45 -12.91
N ASP A 34 36.13 -13.09 -12.03
CA ASP A 34 35.53 -14.41 -12.32
C ASP A 34 34.75 -14.34 -13.64
N VAL A 35 35.32 -14.94 -14.70
CA VAL A 35 34.70 -15.01 -16.04
C VAL A 35 33.55 -16.01 -16.07
N GLN A 36 33.37 -16.79 -14.99
CA GLN A 36 32.31 -17.78 -14.88
C GLN A 36 31.22 -17.31 -13.91
N PRO A 37 29.95 -17.28 -14.34
CA PRO A 37 28.86 -16.97 -13.43
C PRO A 37 28.76 -18.08 -12.37
N PHE A 38 28.81 -17.70 -11.10
CA PHE A 38 28.66 -18.59 -9.94
C PHE A 38 27.33 -19.38 -9.95
N VAL A 39 26.36 -18.92 -10.75
CA VAL A 39 25.02 -19.49 -10.90
C VAL A 39 24.74 -19.65 -12.38
N SER A 40 24.28 -20.84 -12.80
CA SER A 40 23.89 -21.05 -14.20
C SER A 40 22.75 -20.09 -14.57
N PRO A 41 22.85 -19.38 -15.72
CA PRO A 41 21.81 -18.46 -16.17
C PRO A 41 20.45 -19.14 -16.33
N ASP A 42 20.44 -20.47 -16.54
CA ASP A 42 19.21 -21.27 -16.63
C ASP A 42 18.39 -21.33 -15.33
N LYS A 43 18.99 -21.02 -14.17
CA LYS A 43 18.27 -20.96 -12.89
C LYS A 43 17.35 -19.73 -12.79
N PHE A 44 17.56 -18.71 -13.64
CA PHE A 44 16.73 -17.50 -13.68
C PHE A 44 15.52 -17.63 -14.62
N ARG A 45 15.45 -18.66 -15.47
CA ARG A 45 14.32 -18.88 -16.39
C ARG A 45 12.96 -19.00 -15.68
N LYS A 46 12.96 -19.37 -14.40
CA LYS A 46 11.75 -19.47 -13.57
C LYS A 46 11.23 -18.11 -13.08
N LEU A 47 12.04 -17.05 -13.17
CA LEU A 47 11.68 -15.68 -12.83
C LEU A 47 11.13 -14.91 -14.03
N ASP A 48 11.39 -15.40 -15.25
CA ASP A 48 10.91 -14.80 -16.50
C ASP A 48 9.41 -15.07 -16.77
N HIS A 49 8.82 -16.04 -16.06
CA HIS A 49 7.36 -16.24 -16.05
C HIS A 49 6.74 -15.43 -14.92
N VAL A 50 6.61 -14.13 -15.15
CA VAL A 50 5.63 -13.31 -14.44
C VAL A 50 4.33 -13.44 -15.23
N GLU A 51 3.44 -14.31 -14.77
CA GLU A 51 2.05 -14.25 -15.22
C GLU A 51 1.57 -12.79 -15.05
N PRO A 52 0.91 -12.19 -16.06
CA PRO A 52 0.41 -10.84 -15.91
C PRO A 52 -0.60 -10.85 -14.77
N VAL A 53 -0.16 -10.36 -13.61
CA VAL A 53 -1.01 -10.12 -12.46
C VAL A 53 -2.12 -9.21 -12.96
N GLU A 54 -3.35 -9.71 -13.00
CA GLU A 54 -4.53 -8.91 -13.28
C GLU A 54 -4.47 -7.72 -12.33
N ARG A 55 -4.23 -6.52 -12.89
CA ARG A 55 -4.30 -5.30 -12.08
C ARG A 55 -5.70 -5.30 -11.47
N PRO A 56 -5.84 -5.09 -10.14
CA PRO A 56 -7.15 -4.80 -9.60
C PRO A 56 -7.73 -3.65 -10.42
N GLU A 57 -8.97 -3.82 -10.88
CA GLU A 57 -9.71 -2.79 -11.60
C GLU A 57 -9.44 -1.46 -10.90
N ARG A 58 -8.81 -0.51 -11.61
CA ARG A 58 -8.67 0.83 -11.07
C ARG A 58 -10.08 1.32 -10.85
N GLU A 59 -10.51 1.45 -9.60
CA GLU A 59 -11.70 2.20 -9.23
C GLU A 59 -11.60 3.53 -9.98
N LEU A 60 -12.50 3.72 -10.95
CA LEU A 60 -12.53 4.93 -11.75
C LEU A 60 -12.81 6.07 -10.76
N GLN A 61 -11.78 6.84 -10.40
CA GLN A 61 -11.97 7.98 -9.53
C GLN A 61 -12.99 8.89 -10.20
N GLU A 62 -14.10 9.13 -9.50
CA GLU A 62 -15.12 10.04 -10.01
C GLU A 62 -14.48 11.40 -10.33
N PRO A 63 -14.80 12.00 -11.48
CA PRO A 63 -14.20 13.26 -11.89
C PRO A 63 -14.51 14.33 -10.83
N LYS A 64 -13.45 15.05 -10.40
CA LYS A 64 -13.59 16.18 -9.48
C LYS A 64 -14.62 17.17 -10.03
N ARG A 65 -15.57 17.57 -9.20
CA ARG A 65 -16.74 18.35 -9.64
C ARG A 65 -17.12 19.34 -8.55
N ALA A 66 -17.32 20.60 -8.94
CA ALA A 66 -17.78 21.61 -8.01
C ALA A 66 -19.22 21.35 -7.54
N PRO A 67 -19.60 21.81 -6.34
CA PRO A 67 -20.98 21.77 -5.90
C PRO A 67 -21.94 22.47 -6.87
N ARG A 68 -23.16 21.98 -7.00
CA ARG A 68 -24.19 22.56 -7.90
C ARG A 68 -25.56 22.57 -7.25
N VAL A 69 -26.31 23.66 -7.43
CA VAL A 69 -27.72 23.73 -7.03
C VAL A 69 -28.56 22.82 -7.93
N ILE A 70 -29.24 21.84 -7.33
CA ILE A 70 -30.17 20.93 -8.00
C ILE A 70 -31.58 21.53 -7.98
N ALA A 71 -32.03 21.97 -6.81
CA ALA A 71 -33.37 22.53 -6.60
C ALA A 71 -33.26 23.98 -6.11
N PRO A 72 -33.39 24.98 -6.99
CA PRO A 72 -33.28 26.38 -6.60
C PRO A 72 -34.44 26.79 -5.70
N LEU A 73 -34.23 27.83 -4.91
CA LEU A 73 -35.31 28.47 -4.16
C LEU A 73 -36.33 29.07 -5.11
N SER A 74 -37.60 28.97 -4.76
CA SER A 74 -38.70 29.63 -5.43
C SER A 74 -39.18 30.82 -4.61
N ASN A 75 -39.75 31.81 -5.30
CA ASN A 75 -40.46 32.89 -4.63
C ASN A 75 -41.65 32.32 -3.85
N CYS A 76 -41.96 32.90 -2.69
CA CYS A 76 -43.17 32.63 -1.94
C CYS A 76 -43.70 33.93 -1.36
N ASP A 77 -45.02 34.07 -1.34
CA ASP A 77 -45.69 35.14 -0.62
C ASP A 77 -45.78 34.76 0.87
N LEU A 78 -45.50 35.73 1.74
CA LEU A 78 -45.47 35.53 3.19
C LEU A 78 -46.28 36.61 3.87
N GLU A 79 -46.99 36.22 4.92
CA GLU A 79 -47.70 37.14 5.80
C GLU A 79 -46.79 37.57 6.96
N GLU A 80 -47.02 38.77 7.49
CA GLU A 80 -46.24 39.28 8.62
C GLU A 80 -46.36 38.37 9.85
N LEU A 81 -45.26 38.27 10.61
CA LEU A 81 -45.16 37.48 11.85
C LEU A 81 -45.26 35.95 11.66
N MET A 82 -45.24 35.45 10.42
CA MET A 82 -45.21 34.02 10.10
C MET A 82 -43.76 33.52 9.89
N PRO A 83 -43.34 32.42 10.53
CA PRO A 83 -42.07 31.79 10.21
C PRO A 83 -42.16 31.06 8.87
N VAL A 84 -41.09 31.16 8.07
CA VAL A 84 -40.95 30.44 6.79
C VAL A 84 -39.76 29.50 6.84
N LEU A 85 -39.90 28.33 6.21
CA LEU A 85 -38.79 27.41 5.96
C LEU A 85 -38.46 27.41 4.47
N LEU A 86 -37.29 27.97 4.12
CA LEU A 86 -36.77 27.97 2.76
C LEU A 86 -35.80 26.78 2.60
N THR A 87 -36.08 25.88 1.66
CA THR A 87 -35.27 24.68 1.43
C THR A 87 -34.76 24.63 -0.01
N THR A 88 -33.51 24.21 -0.18
CA THR A 88 -32.86 24.00 -1.47
C THR A 88 -32.05 22.71 -1.41
N THR A 89 -31.81 22.10 -2.56
CA THR A 89 -30.98 20.90 -2.68
C THR A 89 -29.74 21.23 -3.46
N ILE A 90 -28.57 20.90 -2.90
CA ILE A 90 -27.26 21.12 -3.49
C ILE A 90 -26.57 19.77 -3.63
N ASP A 91 -26.08 19.49 -4.84
CA ASP A 91 -25.08 18.46 -5.09
C ASP A 91 -23.76 18.95 -4.51
N ALA A 92 -23.19 18.24 -3.54
CA ALA A 92 -21.92 18.62 -2.91
C ALA A 92 -20.72 18.48 -3.87
N GLY A 93 -20.88 17.80 -5.01
CA GLY A 93 -19.79 17.54 -5.93
C GLY A 93 -18.75 16.57 -5.35
N VAL A 94 -17.55 16.57 -5.95
CA VAL A 94 -16.40 15.78 -5.50
C VAL A 94 -15.27 16.76 -5.17
N PRO A 95 -14.74 16.75 -3.94
CA PRO A 95 -13.82 17.77 -3.47
C PRO A 95 -12.59 17.93 -4.38
N MET A 96 -12.36 19.17 -4.80
CA MET A 96 -11.14 19.58 -5.46
C MET A 96 -10.05 19.67 -4.38
N ALA A 97 -9.45 18.54 -3.99
CA ALA A 97 -8.46 18.51 -2.90
C ALA A 97 -7.46 19.68 -2.97
N SER A 98 -7.28 20.34 -1.82
CA SER A 98 -6.40 21.49 -1.54
C SER A 98 -4.93 21.11 -1.45
#